data_AF-A0A3D5J4D2-F1
#
_entry.id   AF-A0A3D5J4D2-F1
#
_cell.length_a   1.000
_cell.length_b   1.000
_cell.length_c   1.000
_cell.angle_alpha   90.00
_cell.angle_beta   90.00
_cell.angle_gamma   90.00
#
_symmetry.space_group_name_H-M   'P 1'
#
loop_
_entity.id
_entity.type
_entity.pdbx_description
1 polymer ?
#
loop_
_entity_poly.entity_id
_entity_poly.type
_entity_poly.pdbx_seq_one_letter_code
_entity_poly.pdbx_strand_id
1 'polypeptide(L)' 'IKSRYDEQTSAYYAAARLWTDAVINPMDTRKWISTGIEAANHAPIEKDFNLGVIQT' A
#
# COMPACT_ATOMS: atom_id res chain seq x y z
N ILE A 1 -26.09 8.74 -8.22
CA ILE A 1 -24.69 8.45 -8.65
C ILE A 1 -23.69 9.15 -7.73
N LYS A 2 -23.82 10.47 -7.49
CA LYS A 2 -22.87 11.23 -6.65
C LYS A 2 -22.78 10.75 -5.18
N SER A 3 -23.90 10.60 -4.47
CA SER A 3 -23.85 10.21 -3.04
C SER A 3 -23.20 8.85 -2.80
N ARG A 4 -23.52 7.85 -3.64
CA ARG A 4 -22.87 6.52 -3.58
C ARG A 4 -21.37 6.61 -3.83
N TYR A 5 -20.91 7.53 -4.67
CA TYR A 5 -19.48 7.73 -4.91
C TYR A 5 -18.82 8.34 -3.67
N ASP A 6 -19.43 9.36 -3.09
CA ASP A 6 -18.93 10.07 -1.91
C ASP A 6 -18.83 9.15 -0.67
N GLU A 7 -19.71 8.16 -0.53
CA GLU A 7 -19.65 7.16 0.55
C GLU A 7 -18.45 6.21 0.43
N GLN A 8 -17.96 5.97 -0.79
CA GLN A 8 -16.93 4.97 -1.08
C GLN A 8 -15.51 5.54 -1.18
N THR A 9 -15.35 6.85 -1.06
CA THR A 9 -14.05 7.54 -1.21
C THR A 9 -13.31 7.74 0.11
N SER A 10 -13.93 7.44 1.25
CA SER A 10 -13.27 7.62 2.54
C SER A 10 -12.16 6.59 2.76
N ALA A 11 -11.08 6.99 3.45
CA ALA A 11 -9.99 6.10 3.82
C ALA A 11 -10.45 4.90 4.67
N TYR A 12 -11.47 5.10 5.50
CA TYR A 12 -12.08 4.03 6.31
C TYR A 12 -12.83 3.02 5.46
N TYR A 13 -13.52 3.47 4.40
CA TYR A 13 -14.21 2.57 3.48
C TYR A 13 -13.22 1.64 2.77
N ALA A 14 -12.05 2.16 2.38
CA ALA A 14 -10.96 1.41 1.77
C ALA A 14 -10.32 0.42 2.78
N ALA A 15 -10.01 0.89 3.99
CA ALA A 15 -9.41 0.06 5.04
C ALA A 15 -10.33 -1.11 5.47
N ALA A 16 -11.64 -0.86 5.60
CA ALA A 16 -12.62 -1.91 5.91
C ALA A 16 -12.72 -3.00 4.82
N ARG A 17 -12.19 -2.74 3.63
CA ARG A 17 -12.14 -3.67 2.48
C ARG A 17 -10.74 -4.24 2.25
N LEU A 18 -9.80 -3.96 3.15
CA LEU A 18 -8.41 -4.38 3.03
C LEU A 18 -7.75 -3.89 1.73
N TRP A 19 -8.21 -2.76 1.19
CA TRP A 19 -7.52 -2.10 0.07
C TRP A 19 -6.23 -1.43 0.53
N THR A 20 -6.17 -1.10 1.82
CA THR A 20 -4.99 -0.58 2.49
C THR A 20 -4.78 -1.35 3.80
N ASP A 21 -3.52 -1.53 4.18
CA ASP A 21 -3.18 -2.27 5.40
C ASP A 21 -3.42 -1.46 6.68
N ALA A 22 -3.31 -0.13 6.61
CA ALA A 22 -3.52 0.76 7.74
C ALA A 22 -3.89 2.20 7.31
N VAL A 23 -4.62 2.90 8.17
CA VAL A 23 -4.77 4.37 8.14
C VAL A 23 -3.91 4.93 9.28
N ILE A 24 -2.96 5.81 8.95
CA ILE A 24 -1.95 6.28 9.89
C ILE A 24 -1.99 7.80 10.05
N ASN A 25 -1.45 8.31 11.16
CA ASN A 25 -1.20 9.74 11.30
C ASN A 25 -0.12 10.15 10.28
N PRO A 26 -0.34 11.20 9.46
CA PRO A 26 0.66 11.66 8.49
C PRO A 26 2.04 11.95 9.10
N MET A 27 2.10 12.40 10.36
CA MET A 27 3.36 12.65 11.07
C MET A 27 4.20 11.39 11.30
N ASP A 28 3.55 10.21 11.34
CA ASP A 28 4.21 8.93 11.58
C ASP A 28 4.72 8.25 10.28
N THR A 29 4.47 8.85 9.11
CA THR A 29 4.80 8.26 7.80
C THR A 29 6.25 7.78 7.71
N ARG A 30 7.21 8.59 8.19
CA ARG A 30 8.64 8.23 8.16
C ARG A 30 8.93 6.97 8.97
N LYS A 31 8.31 6.85 10.15
CA LYS A 31 8.48 5.69 11.03
C LYS A 31 7.95 4.43 10.36
N TRP A 32 6.74 4.49 9.81
CA TRP A 32 6.12 3.37 9.10
C TRP A 32 6.96 2.89 7.91
N ILE A 33 7.44 3.81 7.07
CA ILE A 33 8.31 3.46 5.94
C ILE A 33 9.62 2.83 6.43
N SER A 34 10.25 3.43 7.45
CA SER A 34 11.51 2.91 8.01
C SER A 34 11.35 1.49 8.53
N THR A 35 10.31 1.23 9.34
CA THR A 35 10.03 -0.11 9.88
C THR A 35 9.68 -1.10 8.78
N GLY A 36 8.95 -0.68 7.74
CA GLY A 36 8.65 -1.55 6.59
C GLY A 36 9.89 -1.97 5.81
N ILE A 37 10.83 -1.04 5.57
CA ILE A 37 12.11 -1.35 4.93
C ILE A 37 12.96 -2.29 5.80
N GLU A 38 13.04 -2.01 7.11
CA GLU A 38 13.76 -2.87 8.06
C GLU A 38 13.21 -4.30 8.05
N ALA A 39 11.88 -4.45 8.08
CA ALA A 39 11.23 -5.75 7.98
C ALA A 39 11.54 -6.45 6.64
N ALA A 40 11.48 -5.71 5.53
CA ALA A 40 11.77 -6.25 4.19
C ALA A 40 13.22 -6.73 4.02
N ASN A 41 14.19 -6.09 4.69
CA ASN A 41 15.61 -6.47 4.61
C ASN A 41 15.91 -7.87 5.17
N HIS A 42 14.98 -8.47 5.93
CA HIS A 42 15.11 -9.85 6.38
C HIS A 42 14.77 -10.88 5.29
N ALA A 43 14.33 -10.45 4.11
CA ALA A 43 14.13 -11.28 2.93
C ALA A 43 15.15 -10.87 1.84
N PRO A 44 16.24 -11.64 1.66
CA PRO A 44 17.25 -11.35 0.65
C PRO A 44 16.66 -11.25 -0.76
N ILE A 45 17.18 -10.31 -1.58
CA ILE A 45 16.81 -10.19 -2.98
C ILE A 45 17.57 -11.27 -3.77
N GLU A 46 16.89 -12.37 -4.08
CA GLU A 46 17.48 -13.52 -4.79
C GLU A 46 17.28 -13.48 -6.31
N LYS A 47 16.36 -12.63 -6.78
CA LYS A 47 15.98 -12.55 -8.20
C LYS A 47 15.98 -11.11 -8.67
N ASP A 48 16.63 -10.89 -9.81
CA ASP A 48 16.54 -9.62 -10.51
C ASP A 48 15.10 -9.36 -10.97
N PHE A 49 14.74 -8.08 -11.06
CA PHE A 49 13.45 -7.66 -11.58
C PHE A 49 13.31 -8.05 -13.06
N ASN A 50 12.21 -8.73 -13.39
CA ASN A 50 11.92 -9.17 -14.76
C ASN A 50 10.51 -8.69 -15.16
N LEU A 51 10.42 -8.00 -16.30
CA LEU A 51 9.17 -7.42 -16.83
C LEU A 51 8.20 -8.46 -17.42
N GLY A 52 8.63 -9.71 -17.55
CA GLY A 52 7.91 -10.74 -18.28
C GLY A 52 7.90 -10.45 -19.79
N VAL A 53 6.88 -10.96 -20.48
CA VAL A 53 6.68 -10.70 -21.91
C VAL A 53 5.86 -9.41 -22.07
N ILE A 54 6.48 -8.39 -22.66
CA ILE A 54 5.79 -7.14 -22.98
C ILE A 54 4.97 -7.35 -24.24
N GLN A 55 3.66 -7.12 -24.17
CA GLN A 55 2.79 -7.06 -25.35
C GLN A 55 2.90 -5.68 -25.99
N THR A 56 3.26 -5.65 -27.27
CA THR A 56 3.29 -4.46 -28.13
C THR A 56 2.17 -4.47 -29.14
#